data_AF-A0A956ETQ0-F1
#
_entry.id   AF-A0A956ETQ0-F1
#
_cell.length_a   1.000
_cell.length_b   1.000
_cell.length_c   1.000
_cell.angle_alpha   90.00
_cell.angle_beta   90.00
_cell.angle_gamma   90.00
#
_symmetry.space_group_name_H-M   'P 1'
#
loop_
_entity.id
_entity.type
_entity.pdbx_description
1 polymer ?
#
loop_
_entity_poly.entity_id
_entity_poly.type
_entity_poly.pdbx_seq_one_letter_code
_entity_poly.pdbx_strand_id
1 'polypeptide(L)'
;LWSRGAFATGELETWQAFRERLAAALERITSAPGSGQNVAVFSSGGAIGALIAGILGVREEAALELGYAVQNTSVSELRYSGAQRVTLSRFNSLAHLPDPESWTYR
;
A
#
# COMPACT_ATOMS: atom_id res chain seq x y z
N LEU A 1 10.94 13.48 10.08
CA LEU A 1 10.72 12.46 9.03
C LEU A 1 10.01 13.12 7.86
N TRP A 2 10.24 12.64 6.63
CA TRP A 2 9.53 13.11 5.45
C TRP A 2 8.00 13.04 5.60
N SER A 3 7.51 11.96 6.24
CA SER A 3 6.09 11.81 6.62
C SER A 3 5.56 12.93 7.52
N ARG A 4 6.42 13.64 8.25
CA ARG A 4 6.08 14.77 9.12
C ARG A 4 6.40 16.13 8.49
N GLY A 5 6.58 16.19 7.17
CA GLY A 5 6.88 17.43 6.45
C GLY A 5 8.30 17.97 6.60
N ALA A 6 9.21 17.24 7.25
CA ALA A 6 10.56 17.73 7.60
C ALA A 6 11.51 17.97 6.40
N PHE A 7 11.07 17.65 5.18
CA PHE A 7 11.87 17.77 3.95
C PHE A 7 11.05 18.29 2.77
N ALA A 8 10.04 19.14 3.02
CA ALA A 8 9.29 19.81 1.96
C ALA A 8 10.15 20.91 1.30
N THR A 9 11.24 20.53 0.65
CA THR A 9 11.91 21.35 -0.35
C THR A 9 11.17 21.11 -1.67
N GLY A 10 10.97 22.15 -2.50
CA GLY A 10 10.12 22.06 -3.70
C GLY A 10 10.53 21.02 -4.75
N GLU A 11 11.65 20.33 -4.55
CA GLU A 11 12.19 19.28 -5.42
C GLU A 11 11.69 17.87 -5.05
N LEU A 12 11.18 17.66 -3.82
CA LEU A 12 10.67 16.37 -3.35
C LEU A 12 9.15 16.40 -3.19
N GLU A 13 8.48 15.34 -3.65
CA GLU A 13 7.05 15.14 -3.40
C GLU A 13 6.79 15.16 -1.89
N THR A 14 5.75 15.86 -1.44
CA THR A 14 5.37 15.86 -0.02
C THR A 14 4.70 14.54 0.36
N TRP A 15 4.72 14.18 1.64
CA TRP A 15 4.00 13.01 2.13
C TRP A 15 2.50 13.04 1.80
N GLN A 16 1.88 14.21 1.90
CA GLN A 16 0.49 14.40 1.54
C GLN A 16 0.26 14.11 0.05
N ALA A 17 1.06 14.70 -0.84
CA ALA A 17 0.96 14.48 -2.28
C ALA A 17 1.17 12.99 -2.64
N PHE A 18 2.12 12.32 -1.97
CA PHE A 18 2.33 10.89 -2.13
C PHE A 18 1.08 10.07 -1.77
N ARG A 19 0.45 10.36 -0.62
CA ARG A 19 -0.78 9.67 -0.19
C ARG A 19 -1.96 9.93 -1.12
N GLU A 20 -2.13 11.17 -1.57
CA GLU A 20 -3.17 11.56 -2.53
C GLU A 20 -2.99 10.82 -3.86
N ARG A 21 -1.76 10.72 -4.35
CA ARG A 21 -1.44 9.98 -5.59
C ARG A 21 -1.73 8.48 -5.46
N LEU A 22 -1.43 7.87 -4.30
CA LEU A 22 -1.77 6.47 -4.04
C LEU A 22 -3.29 6.25 -3.96
N ALA A 23 -4.02 7.14 -3.30
CA ALA A 23 -5.48 7.08 -3.22
C ALA A 23 -6.12 7.19 -4.61
N ALA A 24 -5.67 8.15 -5.43
CA ALA A 24 -6.14 8.31 -6.81
C ALA A 24 -5.81 7.09 -7.69
N ALA A 25 -4.67 6.43 -7.46
CA ALA A 25 -4.34 5.18 -8.16
C ALA A 25 -5.31 4.04 -7.79
N LEU A 26 -5.62 3.89 -6.49
CA LEU A 26 -6.58 2.89 -6.02
C LEU A 26 -8.00 3.17 -6.53
N GLU A 27 -8.43 4.43 -6.53
CA GLU A 27 -9.74 4.84 -7.06
C GLU A 27 -9.87 4.49 -8.55
N ARG A 28 -8.84 4.76 -9.36
CA ARG A 28 -8.82 4.38 -10.78
C ARG A 28 -8.94 2.87 -10.99
N ILE A 29 -8.25 2.06 -10.17
CA ILE A 29 -8.31 0.60 -10.26
C ILE A 29 -9.71 0.10 -9.89
N THR A 30 -10.27 0.61 -8.80
CA THR A 30 -11.55 0.14 -8.24
C THR A 30 -12.78 0.68 -8.95
N SER A 31 -12.62 1.73 -9.77
CA SER A 31 -13.67 2.31 -10.63
C SER A 31 -13.60 1.84 -12.08
N ALA A 32 -12.62 1.00 -12.45
CA ALA A 32 -12.47 0.54 -13.82
C ALA A 32 -13.71 -0.25 -14.29
N PRO A 33 -14.13 -0.12 -15.57
CA PRO A 33 -15.24 -0.89 -16.11
C PRO A 33 -14.98 -2.40 -16.04
N GLY A 34 -15.99 -3.17 -15.63
CA GLY A 34 -15.88 -4.62 -15.41
C GLY A 34 -15.90 -4.95 -13.92
N SER A 35 -17.09 -5.01 -13.32
CA SER A 35 -17.25 -5.34 -11.91
C SER A 35 -16.70 -6.74 -11.61
N GLY A 36 -15.90 -6.86 -10.54
CA GLY A 36 -15.45 -8.15 -10.01
C GLY A 36 -14.13 -8.70 -10.57
N GLN A 37 -13.33 -7.86 -11.24
CA GLN A 37 -12.02 -8.29 -11.73
C GLN A 37 -10.97 -8.44 -10.62
N ASN A 38 -10.13 -9.45 -10.75
CA ASN A 38 -8.92 -9.57 -9.95
C ASN A 38 -7.80 -8.76 -10.62
N VAL A 39 -7.25 -7.79 -9.89
CA VAL A 39 -6.18 -6.91 -10.39
C VAL A 39 -4.91 -7.18 -9.59
N ALA A 40 -3.81 -7.47 -10.27
CA ALA A 40 -2.48 -7.59 -9.68
C ALA A 40 -1.72 -6.26 -9.81
N VAL A 41 -1.16 -5.78 -8.70
CA VAL A 41 -0.36 -4.54 -8.66
C VAL A 41 1.00 -4.86 -8.07
N PHE A 42 2.06 -4.47 -8.79
CA PHE A 42 3.44 -4.59 -8.31
C PHE A 42 3.91 -3.24 -7.79
N SER A 43 4.36 -3.19 -6.53
CA SER A 43 4.71 -1.94 -5.88
C SER A 43 5.80 -2.14 -4.82
N SER A 44 6.17 -1.07 -4.11
CA SER A 44 7.17 -1.07 -3.04
C SER A 44 6.52 -1.11 -1.65
N GLY A 45 7.28 -1.56 -0.64
CA GLY A 45 6.81 -1.65 0.74
C GLY A 45 6.27 -0.32 1.28
N GLY A 46 6.94 0.80 1.01
CA GLY A 46 6.48 2.13 1.44
C GLY A 46 5.12 2.53 0.83
N ALA A 47 4.90 2.22 -0.45
CA ALA A 47 3.60 2.48 -1.09
C ALA A 47 2.50 1.56 -0.56
N ILE A 48 2.81 0.28 -0.38
CA ILE A 48 1.87 -0.72 0.20
C ILE A 48 1.47 -0.30 1.62
N GLY A 49 2.45 0.02 2.47
CA GLY A 49 2.23 0.45 3.85
C GLY A 49 1.38 1.73 3.93
N ALA A 50 1.70 2.73 3.11
CA ALA A 50 0.92 3.99 3.06
C ALA A 50 -0.52 3.77 2.57
N LEU A 51 -0.73 2.94 1.56
CA LEU A 51 -2.07 2.63 1.05
C LEU A 51 -2.91 1.90 2.10
N ILE A 52 -2.33 0.87 2.73
CA ILE A 52 -3.02 0.09 3.76
C ILE A 52 -3.32 0.96 4.98
N ALA A 53 -2.40 1.84 5.38
CA ALA A 53 -2.64 2.77 6.47
C ALA A 53 -3.84 3.69 6.19
N GLY A 54 -3.94 4.19 4.95
CA GLY A 54 -5.09 4.97 4.50
C GLY A 54 -6.40 4.19 4.54
N ILE A 55 -6.39 2.93 4.09
CA ILE A 55 -7.56 2.04 4.11
C ILE A 55 -8.03 1.74 5.55
N LEU A 56 -7.09 1.52 6.47
CA LEU A 56 -7.39 1.20 7.87
C LEU A 56 -7.68 2.46 8.72
N GLY A 57 -7.46 3.67 8.18
CA GLY A 57 -7.64 4.92 8.92
C GLY A 57 -6.67 5.08 10.11
N VAL A 58 -5.49 4.46 10.03
CA VAL A 58 -4.48 4.56 11.11
C VAL A 58 -3.63 5.82 10.96
N ARG A 59 -2.93 6.19 12.03
CA ARG A 59 -2.05 7.36 12.08
C ARG A 59 -0.87 7.21 11.12
N GLU A 60 -0.33 8.34 10.67
CA GLU A 60 0.74 8.40 9.66
C GLU A 60 2.01 7.66 10.08
N GLU A 61 2.33 7.63 11.38
CA GLU A 61 3.46 6.87 11.90
C GLU A 61 3.32 5.37 11.60
N ALA A 62 2.09 4.84 11.69
CA ALA A 62 1.84 3.43 11.43
C ALA A 62 2.03 3.06 9.96
N ALA A 63 1.94 4.02 9.03
CA ALA A 63 2.21 3.78 7.62
C ALA A 63 3.66 3.37 7.37
N LEU A 64 4.60 3.99 8.09
CA LEU A 64 6.02 3.66 7.98
C LEU A 64 6.31 2.27 8.57
N GLU A 65 5.78 1.99 9.76
CA GLU A 65 5.92 0.68 10.42
C GLU A 65 5.33 -0.45 9.54
N LEU A 66 4.16 -0.23 8.95
CA LEU A 66 3.58 -1.16 7.98
C LEU A 66 4.49 -1.33 6.76
N GLY A 67 5.06 -0.24 6.24
CA GLY A 67 5.99 -0.29 5.11
C GLY A 67 7.26 -1.09 5.40
N TYR A 68 7.83 -0.96 6.59
CA TYR A 68 8.99 -1.72 7.04
C TYR A 68 8.71 -3.20 7.23
N ALA A 69 7.48 -3.56 7.60
CA ALA A 69 7.08 -4.96 7.73
C ALA A 69 6.97 -5.68 6.37
N VAL A 70 6.80 -4.96 5.25
CA VAL A 70 6.60 -5.58 3.94
C VAL A 70 7.85 -6.35 3.50
N GLN A 71 7.71 -7.66 3.38
CA GLN A 71 8.73 -8.57 2.88
C GLN A 71 8.80 -8.56 1.35
N ASN A 72 9.98 -8.87 0.80
CA ASN A 72 10.16 -9.00 -0.64
C ASN A 72 9.21 -10.05 -1.20
N THR A 73 8.61 -9.75 -2.35
CA THR A 73 7.65 -10.60 -3.06
C THR A 73 6.39 -10.99 -2.27
N SER A 74 6.14 -10.38 -1.11
CA SER A 74 4.92 -10.67 -0.36
C SER A 74 3.67 -10.18 -1.09
N VAL A 75 2.55 -10.85 -0.83
CA VAL A 75 1.25 -10.54 -1.42
C VAL A 75 0.33 -9.95 -0.35
N SER A 76 -0.23 -8.78 -0.63
CA SER A 76 -1.30 -8.19 0.15
C SER A 76 -2.58 -8.16 -0.68
N GLU A 77 -3.70 -8.55 -0.07
CA GLU A 77 -4.98 -8.72 -0.75
C GLU A 77 -6.00 -7.71 -0.21
N LEU A 78 -6.58 -6.95 -1.14
CA LEU A 78 -7.66 -6.02 -0.88
C LEU A 78 -8.94 -6.53 -1.54
N ARG A 79 -10.05 -6.41 -0.84
CA ARG A 79 -11.39 -6.60 -1.41
C ARG A 79 -12.02 -5.25 -1.65
N TYR A 80 -12.66 -5.09 -2.80
CA TYR A 80 -13.32 -3.84 -3.14
C TYR A 80 -14.71 -4.07 -3.74
N SER A 81 -15.57 -3.07 -3.59
CA SER A 81 -16.89 -2.98 -4.22
C SER A 81 -17.08 -1.55 -4.69
N GLY A 82 -16.67 -1.29 -5.94
CA GLY A 82 -16.47 0.06 -6.45
C GLY A 82 -15.39 0.83 -5.68
N ALA A 83 -15.29 2.15 -5.94
CA ALA A 83 -14.35 3.04 -5.26
C ALA A 83 -14.64 3.27 -3.77
N GLN A 84 -15.89 3.10 -3.37
CA GLN A 84 -16.38 3.55 -2.06
C GLN A 84 -16.06 2.59 -0.92
N ARG A 85 -15.80 1.32 -1.24
CA ARG A 85 -15.55 0.29 -0.23
C ARG A 85 -14.35 -0.55 -0.62
N VAL A 86 -13.23 -0.30 0.05
CA VAL A 86 -12.01 -1.11 -0.03
C VAL A 86 -11.64 -1.58 1.37
N THR A 87 -11.35 -2.87 1.52
CA THR A 87 -11.02 -3.49 2.81
C THR A 87 -9.81 -4.41 2.68
N LEU A 88 -8.90 -4.36 3.64
CA LEU A 88 -7.78 -5.29 3.73
C LEU A 88 -8.27 -6.69 4.11
N SER A 89 -7.90 -7.70 3.32
CA SER A 89 -8.19 -9.11 3.62
C SER A 89 -6.96 -9.89 4.05
N ARG A 90 -5.81 -9.56 3.46
CA ARG A 90 -4.52 -10.18 3.80
C ARG A 90 -3.42 -9.16 3.66
N PHE A 91 -2.46 -9.19 4.58
CA PHE A 91 -1.28 -8.35 4.54
C PHE A 91 -0.02 -9.21 4.55
N ASN A 92 0.95 -8.82 3.73
CA ASN A 92 2.33 -9.31 3.79
C ASN A 92 2.48 -10.85 3.76
N SER A 93 1.73 -11.52 2.89
CA SER A 93 1.72 -12.99 2.84
C SER A 93 2.82 -13.56 1.97
N LEU A 94 3.50 -14.58 2.50
CA LEU A 94 4.47 -15.39 1.79
C LEU A 94 3.97 -16.83 1.60
N ALA A 95 2.65 -17.04 1.53
CA ALA A 95 2.08 -18.39 1.39
C ALA A 95 2.57 -19.16 0.15
N HIS A 96 3.06 -18.45 -0.88
CA HIS A 96 3.64 -19.02 -2.09
C HIS A 96 5.15 -19.31 -1.96
N LEU A 97 5.80 -18.86 -0.89
CA LEU A 97 7.20 -19.12 -0.54
C LEU A 97 7.23 -19.87 0.79
N PRO A 98 7.08 -21.20 0.79
CA PRO A 98 6.96 -21.98 2.02
C PRO A 98 8.27 -22.09 2.81
N ASP A 99 9.41 -21.83 2.18
CA ASP A 99 10.74 -21.88 2.79
C ASP A 99 11.10 -20.54 3.45
N PRO A 100 11.20 -20.47 4.80
CA PRO A 100 11.53 -19.25 5.50
C PRO A 100 12.94 -18.71 5.21
N GLU A 101 13.88 -19.54 4.76
CA GLU A 101 15.24 -19.07 4.43
C GLU A 101 15.24 -18.16 3.20
N SER A 102 14.22 -18.28 2.34
CA SER A 102 14.02 -17.42 1.17
C SER A 102 13.40 -16.06 1.52
N TRP A 103 12.90 -15.89 2.76
CA TRP A 103 12.20 -14.68 3.17
C TRP A 103 13.19 -13.56 3.44
N THR A 104 13.07 -12.48 2.67
CA THR A 104 13.97 -11.35 2.75
C THR A 104 13.20 -10.05 2.93
N TYR A 105 13.85 -9.10 3.59
CA TYR A 105 13.44 -7.71 3.67
C TYR A 105 14.34 -6.88 2.75
N ARG A 106 14.05 -5.60 2.56
CA ARG A 106 15.04 -4.65 2.07
C ARG A 106 15.80 -4.04 3.23
#